data_AF-A0A8I2JYW5-F1
#
_entry.id   AF-A0A8I2JYW5-F1
#
_cell.length_a   1.000
_cell.length_b   1.000
_cell.length_c   1.000
_cell.angle_alpha   90.00
_cell.angle_beta   90.00
_cell.angle_gamma   90.00
#
_symmetry.space_group_name_H-M   'P 1'
#
loop_
_entity.id
_entity.type
_entity.pdbx_description
1 polymer ?
#
loop_
_entity_poly.entity_id
_entity_poly.type
_entity_poly.pdbx_seq_one_letter_code
_entity_poly.pdbx_strand_id
1 'polypeptide(L)'
;MRFSKLNLDDKIGIAQTAIENVRRRSYIMERIGAYEYNEERLDEGTGLIERIDKLSLDWNAAQSEKQLATRRLREAWDQSASMYKKTRQVARMVFRKQPHQMRALALENATARSLAKYLEETNQFYTNALADPEIPENLSRFGISTARLKQEKRLLRELE
;
A
#
# COMPACT_ATOMS: atom_id res chain seq x y z
N MET A 1 27.57 18.06 -24.38
CA MET A 1 26.66 17.05 -23.81
C MET A 1 25.71 17.76 -22.86
N ARG A 2 24.38 17.74 -23.07
CA ARG A 2 23.43 18.43 -22.16
C ARG A 2 23.12 17.53 -20.96
N PHE A 3 23.87 17.69 -19.87
CA PHE A 3 23.66 16.97 -18.60
C PHE A 3 22.22 17.08 -18.04
N SER A 4 21.46 18.10 -18.46
CA SER A 4 20.06 18.28 -18.04
C SER A 4 19.09 17.21 -18.54
N LYS A 5 19.45 16.43 -19.57
CA LYS A 5 18.60 15.37 -20.13
C LYS A 5 18.87 13.97 -19.57
N LEU A 6 19.90 13.82 -18.73
CA LEU A 6 20.30 12.53 -18.19
C LEU A 6 19.50 12.18 -16.93
N ASN A 7 19.21 10.89 -16.76
CA ASN A 7 18.63 10.38 -15.52
C ASN A 7 19.68 10.44 -14.37
N LEU A 8 19.28 10.13 -13.14
CA LEU A 8 20.20 10.23 -12.00
C LEU A 8 21.35 9.22 -12.10
N ASP A 9 21.07 7.99 -12.52
CA ASP A 9 22.05 6.92 -12.65
C ASP A 9 23.10 7.22 -13.73
N ASP A 10 22.65 7.77 -14.87
CA ASP A 10 23.53 8.23 -15.95
C ASP A 10 24.47 9.34 -15.47
N LYS A 11 23.97 10.27 -14.65
CA LYS A 11 24.78 11.35 -14.07
C LYS A 11 25.82 10.81 -13.11
N ILE A 12 25.44 9.85 -12.25
CA ILE A 12 26.35 9.19 -11.31
C ILE A 12 27.42 8.42 -12.07
N GLY A 13 27.05 7.64 -13.09
CA GLY A 13 28.00 6.86 -13.90
C GLY A 13 29.03 7.72 -14.63
N ILE A 14 28.60 8.88 -15.17
CA ILE A 14 29.53 9.84 -15.77
C ILE A 14 30.45 10.45 -14.70
N ALA A 15 29.92 10.81 -13.52
CA ALA A 15 30.70 11.38 -12.44
C ALA A 15 31.75 10.39 -11.90
N GLN A 16 31.37 9.14 -11.66
CA GLN A 16 32.28 8.04 -11.28
C GLN A 16 33.40 7.88 -12.30
N THR A 17 33.04 7.75 -13.58
CA THR A 17 34.01 7.60 -14.67
C THR A 17 34.96 8.80 -14.75
N ALA A 18 34.46 10.01 -14.57
CA ALA A 18 35.28 11.22 -14.57
C ALA A 18 36.26 11.24 -13.39
N ILE A 19 35.79 10.98 -12.17
CA ILE A 19 36.64 10.93 -10.96
C ILE A 19 37.72 9.86 -11.10
N GLU A 20 37.36 8.65 -11.55
CA GLU A 20 38.33 7.57 -11.77
C GLU A 20 39.38 7.95 -12.81
N ASN A 21 38.98 8.57 -13.92
CA ASN A 21 39.91 8.98 -14.98
C ASN A 21 40.90 10.03 -14.49
N VAL A 22 40.44 10.98 -13.69
CA VAL A 22 41.30 12.01 -13.08
C VAL A 22 42.31 11.36 -12.13
N ARG A 23 41.85 10.45 -11.24
CA ARG A 23 42.71 9.76 -10.27
C ARG A 23 43.75 8.86 -10.94
N ARG A 24 43.42 8.21 -12.06
CA ARG A 24 44.35 7.33 -12.79
C ARG A 24 45.40 8.10 -13.61
N ARG A 25 45.18 9.38 -13.90
CA ARG A 25 46.04 10.17 -14.82
C ARG A 25 46.43 11.50 -14.18
N SER A 26 47.61 11.53 -13.56
CA SER A 26 48.15 12.70 -12.85
C SER A 26 48.18 13.99 -13.68
N TYR A 27 48.44 13.90 -14.99
CA TYR A 27 48.41 15.08 -15.88
C TYR A 27 47.02 15.71 -16.04
N ILE A 28 45.94 14.93 -15.83
CA ILE A 28 44.57 15.46 -15.84
C ILE A 28 44.31 16.23 -14.54
N MET A 29 44.74 15.67 -13.40
CA MET A 29 44.65 16.32 -12.09
C MET A 29 45.30 17.71 -12.09
N GLU A 30 46.51 17.81 -12.66
CA GLU A 30 47.23 19.09 -12.78
C GLU A 30 46.43 20.14 -13.57
N ARG A 31 45.75 19.73 -14.66
CA ARG A 31 44.96 20.64 -15.50
C ARG A 31 43.64 21.06 -14.88
N ILE A 32 42.98 20.18 -14.14
CA ILE A 32 41.70 20.50 -13.49
C ILE A 32 41.86 21.27 -12.18
N GLY A 33 43.06 21.22 -11.57
CA GLY A 33 43.38 22.01 -10.37
C GLY A 33 43.25 23.51 -10.61
N ALA A 34 43.51 23.99 -11.84
CA ALA A 34 43.26 25.37 -12.26
C ALA A 34 41.78 25.79 -12.22
N TYR A 35 40.87 24.82 -12.12
CA TYR A 35 39.43 25.00 -11.99
C TYR A 35 38.92 24.62 -10.60
N GLU A 36 39.79 24.61 -9.59
CA GLU A 36 39.47 24.32 -8.19
C GLU A 36 39.02 22.88 -7.90
N TYR A 37 39.25 21.95 -8.83
CA TYR A 37 39.04 20.51 -8.59
C TYR A 37 40.35 19.89 -8.08
N ASN A 38 40.52 19.90 -6.75
CA ASN A 38 41.62 19.26 -6.04
C ASN A 38 41.25 17.84 -5.54
N GLU A 39 42.19 17.13 -4.91
CA GLU A 39 41.93 15.81 -4.33
C GLU A 39 40.76 15.80 -3.35
N GLU A 40 40.66 16.82 -2.49
CA GLU A 40 39.56 16.96 -1.51
C GLU A 40 38.18 17.02 -2.18
N ARG A 41 38.05 17.75 -3.30
CA ARG A 41 36.80 17.82 -4.09
C ARG A 41 36.47 16.49 -4.75
N LEU A 42 37.47 15.72 -5.17
CA LEU A 42 37.24 14.38 -5.73
C LEU A 42 36.84 13.38 -4.64
N ASP A 43 37.41 13.50 -3.43
CA ASP A 43 37.01 12.71 -2.27
C ASP A 43 35.57 13.05 -1.84
N GLU A 44 35.21 14.33 -1.81
CA GLU A 44 33.83 14.79 -1.58
C GLU A 44 32.88 14.17 -2.60
N GLY A 45 33.22 14.23 -3.89
CA GLY A 45 32.42 13.63 -4.96
C GLY A 45 32.25 12.10 -4.82
N THR A 46 33.32 11.41 -4.43
CA THR A 46 33.28 9.96 -4.18
C THR A 46 32.37 9.63 -2.99
N GLY A 47 32.50 10.38 -1.89
CA GLY A 47 31.64 10.21 -0.72
C GLY A 47 30.16 10.51 -0.99
N LEU A 48 29.87 11.49 -1.86
CA LEU A 48 28.51 11.78 -2.30
C LEU A 48 27.92 10.61 -3.11
N ILE A 49 28.70 10.01 -4.02
CA ILE A 49 28.28 8.86 -4.81
C ILE A 49 27.97 7.66 -3.91
N GLU A 50 28.88 7.30 -3.00
CA GLU A 50 28.65 6.21 -2.04
C GLU A 50 27.40 6.44 -1.17
N ARG A 51 27.16 7.70 -0.78
CA ARG A 51 25.96 8.05 -0.02
C ARG A 51 24.69 7.89 -0.86
N ILE A 52 24.72 8.25 -2.14
CA ILE A 52 23.59 8.04 -3.04
C ILE A 52 23.30 6.55 -3.22
N ASP A 53 24.33 5.72 -3.39
CA ASP A 53 24.16 4.27 -3.53
C ASP A 53 23.47 3.66 -2.31
N LYS A 54 23.91 4.04 -1.10
CA LYS A 54 23.26 3.61 0.16
C LYS A 54 21.81 4.06 0.24
N LEU A 55 21.55 5.34 -0.03
CA LEU A 55 20.18 5.89 -0.01
C LEU A 55 19.27 5.23 -1.05
N SER A 56 19.81 4.88 -2.23
CA SER A 56 19.06 4.19 -3.28
C SER A 56 18.65 2.79 -2.83
N LEU A 57 19.56 2.04 -2.21
CA LEU A 57 19.25 0.72 -1.65
C LEU A 57 18.17 0.80 -0.57
N ASP A 58 18.31 1.72 0.38
CA ASP A 58 17.34 1.92 1.46
C ASP A 58 15.96 2.35 0.92
N TRP A 59 15.95 3.26 -0.06
CA TRP A 59 14.72 3.72 -0.70
C TRP A 59 14.04 2.59 -1.48
N ASN A 60 14.79 1.78 -2.23
CA ASN A 60 14.26 0.64 -2.97
C ASN A 60 13.66 -0.42 -2.03
N ALA A 61 14.32 -0.70 -0.91
CA ALA A 61 13.80 -1.59 0.12
C ALA A 61 12.48 -1.06 0.70
N ALA A 62 12.45 0.20 1.13
CA ALA A 62 11.26 0.84 1.68
C ALA A 62 10.10 0.93 0.67
N GLN A 63 10.38 1.21 -0.60
CA GLN A 63 9.36 1.20 -1.65
C GLN A 63 8.80 -0.20 -1.89
N SER A 64 9.67 -1.21 -1.93
CA SER A 64 9.25 -2.60 -2.13
C SER A 64 8.35 -3.08 -1.00
N GLU A 65 8.72 -2.77 0.25
CA GLU A 65 7.91 -3.07 1.43
C GLU A 65 6.56 -2.35 1.41
N LYS A 66 6.55 -1.04 1.11
CA LYS A 66 5.32 -0.25 0.96
C LYS A 66 4.41 -0.84 -0.12
N GLN A 67 4.97 -1.23 -1.26
CA GLN A 67 4.22 -1.83 -2.36
C GLN A 67 3.63 -3.18 -1.97
N LEU A 68 4.37 -4.00 -1.22
CA LEU A 68 3.89 -5.28 -0.71
C LEU A 68 2.77 -5.09 0.31
N ALA A 69 2.93 -4.18 1.27
CA ALA A 69 1.91 -3.84 2.25
C ALA A 69 0.63 -3.30 1.59
N THR A 70 0.78 -2.42 0.60
CA THR A 70 -0.35 -1.88 -0.17
C THR A 70 -1.09 -2.97 -0.94
N ARG A 71 -0.36 -3.90 -1.56
CA ARG A 71 -0.97 -5.05 -2.26
C ARG A 71 -1.74 -5.94 -1.31
N ARG A 72 -1.14 -6.33 -0.18
CA ARG A 72 -1.79 -7.16 0.85
C ARG A 72 -3.08 -6.51 1.38
N LEU A 73 -3.03 -5.22 1.71
CA LEU A 73 -4.21 -4.49 2.18
C LEU A 73 -5.32 -4.47 1.11
N ARG A 74 -4.95 -4.25 -0.16
CA ARG A 74 -5.91 -4.21 -1.27
C ARG A 74 -6.55 -5.56 -1.52
N GLU A 75 -5.76 -6.63 -1.53
CA GLU A 75 -6.26 -8.01 -1.70
C GLU A 75 -7.21 -8.40 -0.57
N ALA A 76 -6.84 -8.12 0.68
CA ALA A 76 -7.69 -8.36 1.84
C ALA A 76 -9.00 -7.54 1.76
N TRP A 77 -8.91 -6.28 1.34
CA TRP A 77 -10.09 -5.42 1.19
C TRP A 77 -11.01 -5.92 0.08
N ASP A 78 -10.47 -6.26 -1.10
CA ASP A 78 -11.25 -6.78 -2.23
C ASP A 78 -11.93 -8.10 -1.88
N GLN A 79 -11.22 -9.00 -1.15
CA GLN A 79 -11.78 -10.25 -0.65
C GLN A 79 -12.94 -10.00 0.33
N SER A 80 -12.70 -9.16 1.34
CA SER A 80 -13.71 -8.79 2.34
C SER A 80 -14.94 -8.14 1.69
N ALA A 81 -14.73 -7.19 0.79
CA ALA A 81 -15.79 -6.48 0.09
C ALA A 81 -16.60 -7.42 -0.80
N SER A 82 -15.96 -8.37 -1.47
CA SER A 82 -16.67 -9.38 -2.26
C SER A 82 -17.53 -10.30 -1.40
N MET A 83 -17.05 -10.72 -0.23
CA MET A 83 -17.82 -11.57 0.69
C MET A 83 -19.00 -10.80 1.27
N TYR A 84 -18.73 -9.61 1.83
CA TYR A 84 -19.76 -8.74 2.38
C TYR A 84 -20.83 -8.38 1.35
N LYS A 85 -20.46 -8.08 0.10
CA LYS A 85 -21.43 -7.79 -0.97
C LYS A 85 -22.43 -8.93 -1.16
N LYS A 86 -21.98 -10.18 -1.17
CA LYS A 86 -22.86 -11.36 -1.29
C LYS A 86 -23.75 -11.51 -0.06
N THR A 87 -23.15 -11.44 1.13
CA THR A 87 -23.86 -11.56 2.41
C THR A 87 -24.95 -10.49 2.54
N ARG A 88 -24.60 -9.25 2.22
CA ARG A 88 -25.49 -8.09 2.22
C ARG A 88 -26.65 -8.21 1.23
N GLN A 89 -26.39 -8.72 0.02
CA GLN A 89 -27.43 -8.94 -0.98
C GLN A 89 -28.47 -9.95 -0.49
N VAL A 90 -28.02 -11.06 0.10
CA VAL A 90 -28.92 -12.06 0.69
C VAL A 90 -29.68 -11.44 1.86
N ALA A 91 -29.00 -10.74 2.78
CA ALA A 91 -29.67 -10.10 3.91
C ALA A 91 -30.76 -9.11 3.46
N ARG A 92 -30.49 -8.31 2.43
CA ARG A 92 -31.50 -7.42 1.82
C ARG A 92 -32.70 -8.17 1.25
N MET A 93 -32.49 -9.35 0.67
CA MET A 93 -33.57 -10.18 0.14
C MET A 93 -34.42 -10.78 1.26
N VAL A 94 -33.77 -11.36 2.27
CA VAL A 94 -34.41 -12.01 3.43
C VAL A 94 -35.23 -11.02 4.24
N PHE A 95 -34.66 -9.85 4.51
CA PHE A 95 -35.26 -8.83 5.38
C PHE A 95 -36.03 -7.75 4.62
N ARG A 96 -36.28 -7.92 3.32
CA ARG A 96 -36.96 -6.92 2.47
C ARG A 96 -38.31 -6.45 3.02
N LYS A 97 -39.06 -7.35 3.68
CA LYS A 97 -40.36 -7.07 4.29
C LYS A 97 -40.29 -6.74 5.79
N GLN A 98 -39.08 -6.64 6.34
CA GLN A 98 -38.80 -6.45 7.77
C GLN A 98 -38.00 -5.13 7.95
N PRO A 99 -38.67 -3.96 7.88
CA PRO A 99 -37.98 -2.67 7.89
C PRO A 99 -37.15 -2.43 9.15
N HIS A 100 -37.59 -2.95 10.30
CA HIS A 100 -36.82 -2.86 11.54
C HIS A 100 -35.46 -3.56 11.44
N GLN A 101 -35.41 -4.77 10.87
CA GLN A 101 -34.16 -5.51 10.67
C GLN A 101 -33.28 -4.90 9.57
N MET A 102 -33.89 -4.36 8.50
CA MET A 102 -33.16 -3.61 7.47
C MET A 102 -32.42 -2.40 8.04
N ARG A 103 -33.06 -1.65 8.96
CA ARG A 103 -32.43 -0.53 9.67
C ARG A 103 -31.39 -0.98 10.67
N ALA A 104 -31.70 -2.00 11.48
CA ALA A 104 -30.76 -2.55 12.45
C ALA A 104 -29.46 -3.02 11.79
N LEU A 105 -29.54 -3.58 10.58
CA LEU A 105 -28.40 -4.05 9.81
C LEU A 105 -27.80 -2.99 8.86
N ALA A 106 -28.26 -1.74 8.90
CA ALA A 106 -27.82 -0.66 8.01
C ALA A 106 -27.90 -1.03 6.50
N LEU A 107 -28.91 -1.81 6.10
CA LEU A 107 -29.05 -2.33 4.74
C LEU A 107 -29.67 -1.35 3.76
N GLU A 108 -30.14 -0.18 4.20
CA GLU A 108 -30.86 0.78 3.36
C GLU A 108 -29.91 1.59 2.44
N ASN A 109 -28.72 1.94 2.92
CA ASN A 109 -27.81 2.85 2.21
C ASN A 109 -27.00 2.19 1.09
N ALA A 110 -26.38 2.98 0.22
CA ALA A 110 -25.35 2.46 -0.68
C ALA A 110 -24.11 2.05 0.14
N THR A 111 -23.37 1.04 -0.31
CA THR A 111 -22.13 0.63 0.36
C THR A 111 -21.07 1.73 0.21
N ALA A 112 -20.36 2.04 1.30
CA ALA A 112 -19.30 3.02 1.31
C ALA A 112 -18.19 2.74 0.28
N ARG A 113 -17.60 3.82 -0.24
CA ARG A 113 -16.45 3.78 -1.17
C ARG A 113 -15.08 3.94 -0.49
N SER A 114 -15.05 4.50 0.72
CA SER A 114 -13.80 4.66 1.49
C SER A 114 -13.64 3.52 2.48
N LEU A 115 -12.39 3.14 2.77
CA LEU A 115 -12.08 2.05 3.71
C LEU A 115 -12.65 2.32 5.10
N ALA A 116 -12.48 3.55 5.64
CA ALA A 116 -12.97 3.90 6.98
C ALA A 116 -14.49 3.71 7.12
N LYS A 117 -15.27 4.22 6.16
CA LYS A 117 -16.73 4.06 6.16
C LYS A 117 -17.14 2.61 5.88
N TYR A 118 -16.39 1.89 5.03
CA TYR A 118 -16.61 0.47 4.79
C TYR A 118 -16.44 -0.34 6.08
N LEU A 119 -15.38 -0.08 6.86
CA LEU A 119 -15.13 -0.74 8.14
C LEU A 119 -16.23 -0.43 9.15
N GLU A 120 -16.66 0.82 9.25
CA GLU A 120 -17.76 1.22 10.12
C GLU A 120 -19.07 0.49 9.77
N GLU A 121 -19.50 0.56 8.50
CA GLU A 121 -20.73 -0.08 8.02
C GLU A 121 -20.71 -1.60 8.20
N THR A 122 -19.59 -2.25 7.86
CA THR A 122 -19.46 -3.71 7.95
C THR A 122 -19.35 -4.18 9.39
N ASN A 123 -18.60 -3.48 10.26
CA ASN A 123 -18.56 -3.79 11.68
C ASN A 123 -19.93 -3.62 12.33
N GLN A 124 -20.68 -2.58 11.98
CA GLN A 124 -22.06 -2.41 12.45
C GLN A 124 -22.95 -3.58 11.99
N PHE A 125 -22.90 -3.94 10.70
CA PHE A 125 -23.66 -5.06 10.15
C PHE A 125 -23.39 -6.37 10.90
N TYR A 126 -22.12 -6.80 11.02
CA TYR A 126 -21.81 -8.09 11.66
C TYR A 126 -22.00 -8.06 13.17
N THR A 127 -21.82 -6.91 13.82
CA THR A 127 -22.09 -6.78 15.26
C THR A 127 -23.58 -6.95 15.53
N ASN A 128 -24.43 -6.28 14.76
CA ASN A 128 -25.88 -6.36 14.94
C ASN A 128 -26.42 -7.72 14.50
N ALA A 129 -25.91 -8.28 13.40
CA ALA A 129 -26.29 -9.61 12.92
C ALA A 129 -25.90 -10.73 13.89
N LEU A 130 -24.81 -10.60 14.65
CA LEU A 130 -24.41 -11.61 15.63
C LEU A 130 -25.02 -11.38 17.02
N ALA A 131 -25.58 -10.20 17.28
CA ALA A 131 -26.25 -9.88 18.54
C ALA A 131 -27.69 -10.43 18.61
N ASP A 132 -28.37 -10.53 17.46
CA ASP A 132 -29.73 -11.07 17.36
C ASP A 132 -29.69 -12.50 16.77
N PRO A 133 -30.00 -13.55 17.56
CA PRO A 133 -29.97 -14.94 17.10
C PRO A 133 -30.91 -15.25 15.93
N GLU A 134 -32.00 -14.47 15.74
CA GLU A 134 -32.94 -14.69 14.65
C GLU A 134 -32.32 -14.34 13.28
N ILE A 135 -31.36 -13.42 13.25
CA ILE A 135 -30.74 -12.95 12.01
C ILE A 135 -29.88 -14.08 11.38
N PRO A 136 -28.90 -14.70 12.08
CA PRO A 136 -28.16 -15.82 11.54
C PRO A 136 -29.03 -17.03 11.24
N GLU A 137 -30.08 -17.28 12.02
CA GLU A 137 -31.01 -18.37 11.74
C GLU A 137 -31.71 -18.17 10.38
N ASN A 138 -32.25 -16.98 10.13
CA ASN A 138 -32.89 -16.65 8.86
C ASN A 138 -31.90 -16.67 7.68
N LEU A 139 -30.68 -16.16 7.88
CA LEU A 139 -29.62 -16.16 6.88
C LEU A 139 -29.07 -17.57 6.56
N SER A 140 -29.09 -18.48 7.54
CA SER A 140 -28.59 -19.85 7.38
C SER A 140 -29.36 -20.64 6.32
N ARG A 141 -30.67 -20.36 6.16
CA ARG A 141 -31.54 -20.93 5.12
C ARG A 141 -31.06 -20.62 3.69
N PHE A 142 -30.20 -19.61 3.54
CA PHE A 142 -29.62 -19.16 2.28
C PHE A 142 -28.10 -19.44 2.21
N GLY A 143 -27.58 -20.32 3.06
CA GLY A 143 -26.16 -20.72 3.04
C GLY A 143 -25.21 -19.72 3.72
N ILE A 144 -25.74 -18.79 4.52
CA ILE A 144 -24.94 -17.87 5.34
C ILE A 144 -25.06 -18.30 6.80
N SER A 145 -24.14 -19.17 7.23
CA SER A 145 -24.12 -19.66 8.61
C SER A 145 -23.55 -18.63 9.59
N THR A 146 -23.87 -18.78 10.87
CA THR A 146 -23.26 -18.00 11.95
C THR A 146 -21.73 -18.11 11.96
N ALA A 147 -21.19 -19.29 11.63
CA ALA A 147 -19.75 -19.50 11.50
C ALA A 147 -19.16 -18.64 10.38
N ARG A 148 -19.84 -18.56 9.23
CA ARG A 148 -19.44 -17.70 8.13
C ARG A 148 -19.49 -16.22 8.49
N LEU A 149 -20.54 -15.75 9.18
CA LEU A 149 -20.63 -14.36 9.65
C LEU A 149 -19.48 -14.01 10.62
N LYS A 150 -19.12 -14.92 11.52
CA LYS A 150 -17.97 -14.75 12.42
C LYS A 150 -16.64 -14.72 11.66
N GLN A 151 -16.49 -15.56 10.64
CA GLN A 151 -15.31 -15.57 9.76
C GLN A 151 -15.19 -14.26 8.98
N GLU A 152 -16.28 -13.80 8.36
CA GLU A 152 -16.31 -12.54 7.62
C GLU A 152 -16.00 -11.34 8.54
N LYS A 153 -16.53 -11.34 9.78
CA LYS A 153 -16.17 -10.33 10.79
C LYS A 153 -14.69 -10.38 11.18
N ARG A 154 -14.08 -11.57 11.25
CA ARG A 154 -12.65 -11.71 11.56
C ARG A 154 -11.76 -11.11 10.47
N LEU A 155 -12.14 -11.27 9.18
CA LEU A 155 -11.40 -10.68 8.06
C LEU A 155 -11.37 -9.15 8.12
N LEU A 156 -12.37 -8.51 8.75
CA LEU A 156 -12.35 -7.04 8.92
C LEU A 156 -11.22 -6.58 9.84
N ARG A 157 -10.82 -7.38 10.83
CA ARG A 157 -9.70 -7.04 11.72
C ARG A 157 -8.34 -7.04 11.02
N GLU A 158 -8.23 -7.69 9.86
CA GLU A 158 -7.01 -7.67 9.05
C GLU A 158 -6.88 -6.37 8.25
N LEU A 159 -7.92 -5.54 8.25
CA LEU A 159 -7.99 -4.24 7.56
C LEU A 159 -7.89 -3.04 8.53
N GLU A 160 -7.92 -3.29 9.84
CA GLU A 160 -7.75 -2.30 10.91
C GLU A 160 -6.27 -2.11 11.25
#